data_AF-A0A954A1C6-F1
#
_entry.id   AF-A0A954A1C6-F1
#
_cell.length_a   1.000
_cell.length_b   1.000
_cell.length_c   1.000
_cell.angle_alpha   90.00
_cell.angle_beta   90.00
_cell.angle_gamma   90.00
#
_symmetry.space_group_name_H-M   'P 1'
#
loop_
_entity.id
_entity.type
_entity.pdbx_description
1 polymer ?
#
loop_
_entity_poly.entity_id
_entity_poly.type
_entity_poly.pdbx_seq_one_letter_code
_entity_poly.pdbx_strand_id
1 'polypeptide(L)'
;MSHGVGSDRPVTTLEEIVDEVAHLLPEQAPLHTFVHHNTLHAFEHLPFDVASVEAARLLGTEPFLSESAFADHLRSGRIHRHDIAEVVAADAQRSDGGESEVVGDLTRCA
;
A
#
# COMPACT_ATOMS: atom_id res chain seq x y z
N MET A 1 -37.64 -21.56 58.43
CA MET A 1 -38.16 -20.49 57.56
C MET A 1 -37.23 -19.30 57.65
N SER A 2 -36.52 -18.98 56.57
CA SER A 2 -36.13 -17.62 56.17
C SER A 2 -35.39 -17.76 54.84
N HIS A 3 -36.00 -17.24 53.78
CA HIS A 3 -35.43 -17.18 52.43
C HIS A 3 -34.58 -15.91 52.37
N GLY A 4 -33.27 -16.06 52.19
CA GLY A 4 -32.36 -14.95 51.91
C GLY A 4 -32.02 -14.96 50.43
N VAL A 5 -32.64 -14.06 49.68
CA VAL A 5 -32.48 -13.85 48.23
C VAL A 5 -31.00 -13.75 47.87
N GLY A 6 -30.49 -14.79 47.19
CA GLY A 6 -29.27 -14.68 46.42
C GLY A 6 -29.52 -13.69 45.30
N SER A 7 -28.79 -12.57 45.33
CA SER A 7 -28.78 -11.59 44.24
C SER A 7 -28.31 -12.29 42.98
N ASP A 8 -29.27 -12.68 42.15
CA ASP A 8 -29.09 -13.23 40.81
C ASP A 8 -28.61 -12.10 39.90
N ARG A 9 -27.35 -11.69 40.10
CA ARG A 9 -26.68 -10.87 39.09
C ARG A 9 -26.42 -11.81 37.92
N PRO A 10 -26.87 -11.50 36.70
CA PRO A 10 -26.55 -12.31 35.54
C PRO A 10 -25.03 -12.47 35.50
N VAL A 11 -24.58 -13.72 35.46
CA VAL A 11 -23.16 -14.02 35.31
C VAL A 11 -22.78 -13.51 33.93
N THR A 12 -22.16 -12.34 33.88
CA THR A 12 -21.61 -11.81 32.64
C THR A 12 -20.60 -12.82 32.13
N THR A 13 -20.82 -13.31 30.93
CA THR A 13 -19.95 -14.29 30.29
C THR A 13 -18.63 -13.62 29.92
N LEU A 14 -17.57 -14.42 29.78
CA LEU A 14 -16.28 -13.89 29.33
C LEU A 14 -16.42 -13.27 27.93
N GLU A 15 -17.26 -13.88 27.07
CA GLU A 15 -17.58 -13.38 25.75
C GLU A 15 -18.22 -11.98 25.79
N GLU A 16 -19.21 -11.76 26.66
CA GLU A 16 -19.86 -10.46 26.83
C GLU A 16 -18.87 -9.38 27.33
N ILE A 17 -17.97 -9.73 28.25
CA ILE A 17 -16.93 -8.81 28.73
C ILE A 17 -15.94 -8.45 27.61
N VAL A 18 -15.55 -9.44 26.79
CA VAL A 18 -14.64 -9.22 25.66
C VAL A 18 -15.29 -8.31 24.61
N ASP A 19 -16.56 -8.53 24.27
CA ASP A 19 -17.31 -7.69 23.33
C ASP A 19 -17.44 -6.24 23.84
N GLU A 20 -17.77 -6.06 25.12
CA GLU A 20 -17.89 -4.73 25.71
C GLU A 20 -16.54 -3.98 25.72
N VAL A 21 -15.45 -4.68 26.04
CA VAL A 21 -14.10 -4.09 26.06
C VAL A 21 -13.56 -3.86 24.65
N ALA A 22 -13.94 -4.66 23.65
CA ALA A 22 -13.52 -4.49 22.26
C ALA A 22 -13.97 -3.13 21.68
N HIS A 23 -15.15 -2.64 22.10
CA HIS A 23 -15.63 -1.31 21.73
C HIS A 23 -14.81 -0.15 22.31
N LEU A 24 -13.99 -0.41 23.33
CA LEU A 24 -13.09 0.58 23.94
C LEU A 24 -11.70 0.59 23.28
N LEU A 25 -11.41 -0.40 22.43
CA LEU A 25 -10.18 -0.42 21.66
C LEU A 25 -10.30 0.53 20.47
N PRO A 26 -9.21 1.21 20.07
CA PRO A 26 -9.22 1.99 18.85
C PRO A 26 -9.57 1.09 17.65
N GLU A 27 -10.43 1.58 16.75
CA GLU A 27 -10.77 0.91 15.49
C GLU A 27 -9.53 0.62 14.62
N GLN A 28 -8.47 1.37 14.85
CA GLN A 28 -7.17 1.19 14.21
C GLN A 28 -6.26 0.35 15.10
N ALA A 29 -5.76 -0.76 14.55
CA ALA A 29 -4.68 -1.51 15.17
C ALA A 29 -3.45 -0.60 15.42
N PRO A 30 -2.62 -0.89 16.44
CA PRO A 30 -1.41 -0.13 16.70
C PRO A 30 -0.54 -0.08 15.44
N LEU A 31 -0.34 1.12 14.88
CA LEU A 31 0.61 1.31 13.80
C LEU A 31 2.01 1.06 14.37
N HIS A 32 2.55 -0.14 14.11
CA HIS A 32 3.85 -0.55 14.62
C HIS A 32 4.99 0.37 14.14
N THR A 33 4.81 1.04 13.01
CA THR A 33 5.73 2.05 12.48
C THR A 33 4.94 3.02 11.59
N PHE A 34 5.17 4.32 11.77
CA PHE A 34 4.60 5.36 10.92
C PHE A 34 5.74 6.16 10.27
N VAL A 35 6.01 5.87 8.99
CA VAL A 35 6.96 6.65 8.19
C VAL A 35 6.19 7.80 7.55
N HIS A 36 6.19 8.96 8.22
CA HIS A 36 5.46 10.14 7.77
C HIS A 36 6.25 11.00 6.78
N HIS A 37 7.57 10.88 6.79
CA HIS A 37 8.42 11.58 5.83
C HIS A 37 8.51 10.76 4.56
N ASN A 38 7.67 11.10 3.57
CA ASN A 38 7.87 10.62 2.21
C ASN A 38 9.22 11.14 1.72
N THR A 39 10.17 10.23 1.52
CA THR A 39 11.51 10.57 1.06
C THR A 39 11.50 11.28 -0.31
N LEU A 40 10.45 11.07 -1.10
CA LEU A 40 10.25 11.76 -2.38
C LEU A 40 9.74 13.20 -2.23
N HIS A 41 9.43 13.68 -1.02
CA HIS A 41 8.93 15.05 -0.79
C HIS A 41 9.86 16.12 -1.37
N ALA A 42 11.17 15.94 -1.26
CA ALA A 42 12.15 16.87 -1.84
C ALA A 42 12.14 16.91 -3.38
N PHE A 43 11.50 15.92 -4.02
CA PHE A 43 11.45 15.72 -5.46
C PHE A 43 10.03 15.89 -6.03
N GLU A 44 9.06 16.41 -5.25
CA GLU A 44 7.66 16.55 -5.67
C GLU A 44 7.43 17.45 -6.88
N HIS A 45 8.42 18.28 -7.22
CA HIS A 45 8.41 19.11 -8.42
C HIS A 45 8.76 18.33 -9.71
N LEU A 46 9.19 17.07 -9.59
CA LEU A 46 9.53 16.19 -10.70
C LEU A 46 8.39 15.19 -10.93
N PRO A 47 8.22 14.69 -12.17
CA PRO A 47 7.40 13.51 -12.42
C PRO A 47 7.85 12.32 -11.56
N PHE A 48 6.91 11.48 -11.13
CA PHE A 48 7.14 10.43 -10.12
C PHE A 48 8.30 9.47 -10.42
N ASP A 49 8.41 9.03 -11.67
CA ASP A 49 9.50 8.16 -12.16
C ASP A 49 10.86 8.86 -12.09
N VAL A 50 10.94 10.12 -12.53
CA VAL A 50 12.15 10.94 -12.46
C VAL A 50 12.54 11.18 -10.99
N ALA A 51 11.56 11.54 -10.16
CA ALA A 51 11.73 11.70 -8.73
C ALA A 51 12.26 10.42 -8.06
N SER A 52 11.73 9.26 -8.44
CA SER A 52 12.14 7.97 -7.89
C SER A 52 13.59 7.63 -8.26
N VAL A 53 13.96 7.80 -9.53
CA VAL A 53 15.34 7.57 -10.00
C VAL A 53 16.33 8.52 -9.34
N GLU A 54 15.99 9.81 -9.23
CA GLU A 54 16.89 10.79 -8.62
C GLU A 54 17.04 10.57 -7.11
N ALA A 55 15.96 10.25 -6.41
CA ALA A 55 16.02 9.88 -5.00
C ALA A 55 16.87 8.62 -4.78
N ALA A 56 16.70 7.59 -5.62
CA ALA A 56 17.49 6.38 -5.56
C ALA A 56 18.99 6.64 -5.78
N ARG A 57 19.32 7.49 -6.76
CA ARG A 57 20.71 7.92 -7.02
C ARG A 57 21.32 8.64 -5.81
N LEU A 58 20.56 9.51 -5.16
CA LEU A 58 21.00 10.26 -3.98
C LEU A 58 21.18 9.34 -2.75
N LEU A 59 20.30 8.36 -2.58
CA LEU A 59 20.20 7.55 -1.37
C LEU A 59 20.89 6.18 -1.48
N GLY A 60 21.36 5.81 -2.68
CA GLY A 60 21.98 4.52 -2.93
C GLY A 60 20.98 3.36 -2.82
N THR A 61 19.74 3.55 -3.29
CA THR A 61 18.68 2.54 -3.26
C THR A 61 18.27 2.10 -4.67
N GLU A 62 17.45 1.06 -4.76
CA GLU A 62 16.82 0.64 -6.02
C GLU A 62 15.39 1.21 -6.07
N PRO A 63 15.03 2.04 -7.08
CA PRO A 63 13.73 2.69 -7.15
C PRO A 63 12.62 1.76 -7.64
N PHE A 64 12.99 0.70 -8.34
CA PHE A 64 12.08 -0.28 -8.94
C PHE A 64 12.60 -1.70 -8.71
N LEU A 65 11.70 -2.68 -8.80
CA LEU A 65 12.07 -4.09 -8.80
C LEU A 65 12.82 -4.45 -10.09
N SER A 66 13.61 -5.53 -10.06
CA SER A 66 14.20 -6.10 -11.26
C SER A 66 13.13 -6.63 -12.23
N GLU A 67 13.48 -6.74 -13.51
CA GLU A 67 12.60 -7.35 -14.53
C GLU A 67 12.19 -8.78 -14.15
N SER A 68 13.13 -9.56 -13.60
CA SER A 68 12.85 -10.92 -13.11
C SER A 68 11.80 -10.93 -12.00
N ALA A 69 11.86 -10.00 -11.05
CA ALA A 69 10.89 -9.90 -9.97
C ALA A 69 9.49 -9.51 -10.48
N PHE A 70 9.41 -8.61 -11.46
CA PHE A 70 8.14 -8.31 -12.14
C PHE A 70 7.59 -9.52 -12.90
N ALA A 71 8.44 -10.24 -13.63
CA ALA A 71 8.06 -11.48 -14.31
C ALA A 71 7.55 -12.54 -13.32
N ASP A 72 8.18 -12.66 -12.16
CA ASP A 72 7.75 -13.57 -11.09
C ASP A 72 6.37 -13.20 -10.54
N HIS A 73 6.11 -11.90 -10.31
CA HIS A 73 4.80 -11.40 -9.90
C HIS A 73 3.71 -11.61 -10.95
N LEU A 74 4.05 -11.52 -12.23
CA LEU A 74 3.14 -11.87 -13.32
C LEU A 74 2.83 -13.38 -13.33
N ARG A 75 3.84 -14.24 -13.16
CA ARG A 75 3.66 -15.69 -13.11
C ARG A 75 2.86 -16.14 -11.89
N SER A 76 3.03 -15.48 -10.74
CA SER A 76 2.31 -15.83 -9.52
C SER A 76 0.88 -15.29 -9.47
N GLY A 77 0.47 -14.46 -10.44
CA GLY A 77 -0.85 -13.80 -10.45
C GLY A 77 -0.95 -12.62 -9.47
N ARG A 78 0.18 -12.13 -8.94
CA ARG A 78 0.20 -10.88 -8.16
C ARG A 78 -0.02 -9.66 -9.06
N ILE A 79 0.49 -9.72 -10.29
CA ILE A 79 0.19 -8.78 -11.37
C ILE A 79 -0.65 -9.56 -12.40
N HIS A 80 -1.81 -9.03 -12.80
CA HIS A 80 -2.62 -9.69 -13.83
C HIS A 80 -2.29 -9.14 -15.22
N ARG A 81 -2.37 -10.02 -16.22
CA ARG A 81 -2.17 -9.62 -17.64
C ARG A 81 -3.17 -8.56 -18.09
N HIS A 82 -4.39 -8.60 -17.55
CA HIS A 82 -5.42 -7.61 -17.86
C HIS A 82 -5.03 -6.21 -17.38
N ASP A 83 -4.52 -6.09 -16.15
CA ASP A 83 -4.06 -4.81 -15.59
C ASP A 83 -2.97 -4.18 -16.48
N ILE A 84 -2.02 -4.99 -16.97
CA ILE A 84 -0.98 -4.53 -17.89
C ILE A 84 -1.60 -4.05 -19.22
N ALA A 85 -2.51 -4.84 -19.79
CA ALA A 85 -3.14 -4.53 -21.07
C ALA A 85 -3.94 -3.22 -21.01
N GLU A 86 -4.65 -2.97 -19.91
CA GLU A 86 -5.39 -1.71 -19.70
C GLU A 86 -4.45 -0.50 -19.65
N VAL A 87 -3.35 -0.59 -18.89
CA VAL A 87 -2.39 0.51 -18.79
C VAL A 87 -1.73 0.79 -20.13
N VAL A 88 -1.26 -0.24 -20.84
CA VAL A 88 -0.63 -0.09 -22.16
C VAL A 88 -1.60 0.51 -23.18
N ALA A 89 -2.87 0.10 -23.17
CA ALA A 89 -3.88 0.67 -24.04
C ALA A 89 -4.15 2.15 -23.72
N ALA A 90 -4.21 2.51 -22.43
CA ALA A 90 -4.39 3.89 -21.99
C ALA A 90 -3.18 4.78 -22.28
N ASP A 91 -1.98 4.21 -22.37
CA ASP A 91 -0.75 4.92 -22.67
C ASP A 91 -0.59 5.16 -24.18
N ALA A 92 -0.88 4.14 -24.99
CA ALA A 92 -0.92 4.26 -26.45
C ALA A 92 -1.91 5.34 -26.94
N GLN A 93 -2.97 5.59 -26.19
CA GLN A 93 -3.93 6.67 -26.46
C GLN A 93 -3.39 8.07 -26.11
N ARG A 94 -2.37 8.17 -25.25
CA ARG A 94 -1.73 9.44 -24.86
C ARG A 94 -0.60 9.83 -25.79
N SER A 95 0.12 8.86 -26.35
CA SER A 95 1.34 9.08 -27.15
C SER A 95 1.13 9.64 -28.57
N ASP A 96 -0.06 10.09 -28.94
CA ASP A 96 -0.35 10.67 -30.27
C ASP A 96 0.21 12.12 -30.45
N GLY A 97 1.17 12.55 -29.61
CA GLY A 97 1.74 13.91 -29.69
C GLY A 97 3.00 14.25 -28.88
N GLY A 98 3.75 13.30 -28.30
CA GLY A 98 4.92 13.58 -27.43
C GLY A 98 6.14 12.73 -27.71
N GLU A 99 7.34 13.33 -27.76
CA GLU A 99 8.62 12.63 -27.94
C GLU A 99 9.00 11.84 -26.68
N SER A 100 9.35 10.55 -26.83
CA SER A 100 9.80 9.69 -25.73
C SER A 100 11.18 10.11 -25.21
N GLU A 101 11.25 10.60 -23.97
CA GLU A 101 12.51 10.74 -23.24
C GLU A 101 12.83 9.43 -22.50
N VAL A 102 14.01 8.88 -22.79
CA VAL A 102 14.49 7.63 -22.21
C VAL A 102 15.21 7.94 -20.90
N VAL A 103 14.62 7.58 -19.76
CA VAL A 103 15.25 7.70 -18.44
C VAL A 103 15.89 6.35 -18.08
N GLY A 104 17.09 6.10 -18.60
CA GLY A 104 17.81 4.82 -18.45
C GLY A 104 17.24 3.68 -19.31
N ASP A 105 17.36 2.42 -18.91
CA ASP A 105 16.78 1.26 -19.65
C ASP A 105 15.24 1.23 -19.62
N LEU A 106 14.60 2.19 -18.95
CA LEU A 106 13.16 2.34 -18.91
C LEU A 106 12.73 3.40 -19.94
N THR A 107 12.11 2.93 -21.02
CA THR A 107 11.49 3.83 -22.00
C THR A 107 10.20 4.37 -21.41
N ARG A 108 10.11 5.69 -21.29
CA ARG A 108 8.85 6.35 -20.98
C ARG A 108 8.14 6.71 -22.28
N CYS A 109 6.84 6.46 -22.36
CA CYS A 109 5.96 7.20 -23.24
C CYS A 109 5.61 8.51 -22.52
N ALA A 110 5.92 9.63 -23.17
CA ALA A 110 5.55 10.97 -22.70
C ALA A 110 4.20 11.37 -23.29
#